data_AF-A0A3R9MF29-F1
#
_entry.id   AF-A0A3R9MF29-F1
#
_cell.length_a   1.000
_cell.length_b   1.000
_cell.length_c   1.000
_cell.angle_alpha   90.00
_cell.angle_beta   90.00
_cell.angle_gamma   90.00
#
_symmetry.space_group_name_H-M   'P 1'
#
loop_
_entity.id
_entity.type
_entity.pdbx_description
1 polymer ?
#
loop_
_entity_poly.entity_id
_entity_poly.type
_entity_poly.pdbx_seq_one_letter_code
_entity_poly.pdbx_strand_id
1 'polypeptide(L)' 'MDKQSLINNFMKEIKDADQMRFPIAVDSFTNLWTYEFGSLDDLPNEIDDLIAGRALELGMLEDLE' A
#
# COMPACT_ATOMS: atom_id res chain seq x y z
N MET A 1 9.20 -11.36 -9.79
CA MET A 1 7.78 -10.99 -10.02
C MET A 1 7.74 -9.75 -10.93
N ASP A 2 6.65 -9.48 -11.65
CA ASP A 2 6.53 -8.23 -12.44
C ASP A 2 5.99 -7.07 -11.56
N LYS A 3 6.53 -5.85 -11.73
CA LYS A 3 6.13 -4.66 -10.94
C LYS A 3 4.63 -4.41 -11.00
N GLN A 4 4.05 -4.44 -12.21
CA GLN A 4 2.64 -4.16 -12.42
C GLN A 4 1.76 -5.24 -11.76
N SER A 5 2.20 -6.50 -11.81
CA SER A 5 1.49 -7.60 -11.16
C SER A 5 1.46 -7.45 -9.63
N LEU A 6 2.58 -7.05 -9.02
CA LEU A 6 2.65 -6.81 -7.58
C LEU A 6 1.75 -5.64 -7.17
N ILE A 7 1.80 -4.53 -7.90
CA ILE A 7 0.94 -3.36 -7.71
C ILE A 7 -0.54 -3.73 -7.80
N ASN A 8 -0.93 -4.43 -8.87
CA ASN A 8 -2.32 -4.82 -9.08
C ASN A 8 -2.87 -5.73 -7.97
N ASN A 9 -2.01 -6.59 -7.40
CA ASN A 9 -2.40 -7.45 -6.29
C ASN A 9 -2.58 -6.63 -5.00
N PHE A 10 -1.64 -5.74 -4.70
CA PHE A 10 -1.72 -4.84 -3.56
C PHE A 10 -2.96 -3.94 -3.62
N MET A 11 -3.24 -3.36 -4.80
CA MET A 11 -4.43 -2.53 -5.01
C MET A 11 -5.74 -3.26 -4.72
N LYS A 12 -5.81 -4.57 -4.97
CA LYS A 12 -7.00 -5.38 -4.64
C LYS A 12 -7.06 -5.66 -3.14
N GLU A 13 -5.92 -6.01 -2.54
CA GLU A 13 -5.83 -6.35 -1.13
C GLU A 13 -6.19 -5.16 -0.23
N ILE A 14 -5.63 -3.98 -0.50
CA ILE A 14 -5.78 -2.81 0.37
C ILE A 14 -7.19 -2.20 0.32
N LYS A 15 -7.89 -2.31 -0.82
CA LYS A 15 -9.27 -1.81 -0.96
C LYS A 15 -10.25 -2.50 -0.02
N ASP A 16 -10.04 -3.78 0.23
CA ASP A 16 -10.90 -4.59 1.09
C ASP A 16 -10.34 -4.73 2.52
N ALA A 17 -9.16 -4.15 2.80
CA ALA A 17 -8.51 -4.24 4.09
C ALA A 17 -9.23 -3.39 5.14
N ASP A 18 -9.60 -4.00 6.26
CA ASP A 18 -10.07 -3.30 7.45
C ASP A 18 -8.91 -2.71 8.26
N GLN A 19 -9.21 -2.00 9.36
CA GLN A 19 -8.20 -1.40 10.25
C GLN A 19 -7.13 -2.39 10.73
N MET A 20 -7.47 -3.67 10.89
CA MET A 20 -6.53 -4.69 11.37
C MET A 20 -5.65 -5.22 10.24
N ARG A 21 -6.21 -5.43 9.05
CA ARG A 21 -5.51 -5.99 7.88
C ARG A 21 -4.70 -4.95 7.12
N PHE A 22 -5.11 -3.69 7.16
CA PHE A 22 -4.46 -2.58 6.47
C PHE A 22 -2.95 -2.48 6.72
N PRO A 23 -2.47 -2.38 7.99
CA PRO A 23 -1.02 -2.29 8.24
C PRO A 23 -0.28 -3.55 7.79
N ILE A 24 -0.90 -4.73 7.89
CA ILE A 24 -0.30 -5.99 7.46
C ILE A 24 -0.11 -6.02 5.94
N ALA A 25 -1.10 -5.55 5.18
CA ALA A 25 -1.04 -5.47 3.72
C ALA A 25 0.06 -4.51 3.26
N VAL A 26 0.18 -3.33 3.90
CA VAL A 26 1.22 -2.33 3.60
C VAL A 26 2.61 -2.87 3.91
N ASP A 27 2.80 -3.49 5.08
CA ASP A 27 4.09 -4.08 5.47
C ASP A 27 4.48 -5.24 4.53
N SER A 28 3.53 -6.13 4.21
CA SER A 28 3.77 -7.25 3.30
C SER A 28 4.20 -6.76 1.92
N PHE A 29 3.50 -5.77 1.37
CA PHE A 29 3.79 -5.19 0.08
C PHE A 29 5.15 -4.49 0.04
N THR A 30 5.45 -3.62 1.00
CA THR A 30 6.73 -2.88 1.05
C THR A 30 7.93 -3.81 1.24
N ASN A 31 7.79 -4.86 2.05
CA ASN A 31 8.81 -5.89 2.20
C ASN A 31 9.03 -6.67 0.90
N LEU A 32 7.96 -7.12 0.24
CA LEU A 32 8.07 -7.86 -1.02
C LEU A 32 8.62 -7.00 -2.15
N TRP A 33 8.19 -5.74 -2.23
CA TRP A 33 8.71 -4.77 -3.19
C TRP A 33 10.21 -4.56 -3.00
N THR A 34 10.64 -4.27 -1.77
CA THR A 34 12.07 -4.03 -1.47
C THR A 34 12.91 -5.27 -1.74
N TYR A 35 12.38 -6.47 -1.44
CA TYR A 35 13.06 -7.73 -1.75
C TYR A 35 13.27 -7.94 -3.26
N GLU A 36 12.26 -7.64 -4.08
CA GLU A 36 12.32 -7.86 -5.53
C GLU A 36 13.04 -6.73 -6.29
N PHE A 37 12.95 -5.48 -5.82
CA PHE A 37 13.37 -4.28 -6.56
C PHE A 37 14.43 -3.42 -5.87
N GLY A 38 14.80 -3.75 -4.63
CA GLY A 38 15.95 -3.16 -3.92
C GLY A 38 15.68 -1.85 -3.17
N SER A 39 14.71 -1.04 -3.58
CA SER A 39 14.28 0.15 -2.82
C SER A 39 12.82 0.54 -3.13
N LEU A 40 12.28 1.45 -2.33
CA LEU A 40 10.96 2.06 -2.53
C LEU A 40 11.01 3.31 -3.43
N ASP A 41 12.18 3.72 -3.96
CA ASP A 41 12.31 4.97 -4.74
C ASP A 41 11.58 4.90 -6.09
N ASP A 42 11.44 3.69 -6.61
CA ASP A 42 10.78 3.39 -7.89
C ASP A 42 9.26 3.15 -7.75
N LEU A 43 8.72 3.37 -6.56
CA LEU A 43 7.34 3.04 -6.24
C LEU A 43 6.42 4.13 -6.81
N PRO A 44 5.35 3.77 -7.56
CA PRO A 44 4.48 4.77 -8.14
C PRO A 44 3.75 5.60 -7.07
N ASN A 45 3.70 6.92 -7.24
CA ASN A 45 3.01 7.83 -6.32
C ASN A 45 1.53 7.45 -6.07
N GLU A 46 0.87 6.79 -7.05
CA GLU A 46 -0.50 6.29 -6.89
C GLU A 46 -0.67 5.30 -5.74
N ILE A 47 0.41 4.64 -5.31
CA ILE A 47 0.41 3.73 -4.17
C ILE A 47 0.36 4.51 -2.86
N ASP A 48 1.09 5.62 -2.77
CA ASP A 48 1.05 6.49 -1.59
C ASP A 48 -0.35 7.10 -1.43
N ASP A 49 -0.93 7.58 -2.53
CA ASP A 49 -2.31 8.11 -2.55
C ASP A 49 -3.32 7.05 -2.10
N LEU A 50 -3.14 5.80 -2.55
CA LEU A 50 -4.01 4.69 -2.19
C LEU A 50 -3.90 4.31 -0.70
N ILE A 51 -2.69 4.27 -0.17
CA ILE A 51 -2.43 3.99 1.25
C ILE A 51 -3.02 5.12 2.11
N ALA A 52 -2.75 6.37 1.77
CA ALA A 52 -3.26 7.53 2.49
C ALA A 52 -4.79 7.59 2.46
N GLY A 53 -5.40 7.44 1.28
CA GLY A 53 -6.85 7.44 1.12
C GLY A 53 -7.53 6.34 1.92
N ARG A 54 -6.98 5.11 1.89
CA ARG A 54 -7.55 4.02 2.67
C ARG A 54 -7.34 4.22 4.18
N ALA A 55 -6.21 4.78 4.61
CA ALA A 55 -5.99 5.09 6.02
C ALA A 55 -6.98 6.15 6.54
N LEU A 56 -7.31 7.17 5.73
CA LEU A 56 -8.34 8.16 6.04
C LEU A 56 -9.74 7.53 6.14
N GLU A 57 -10.13 6.69 5.18
CA GLU A 57 -11.40 5.95 5.21
C GLU A 57 -11.54 5.07 6.46
N LEU A 58 -10.43 4.50 6.92
CA LEU A 58 -10.37 3.68 8.11
C LEU A 58 -10.23 4.51 9.40
N GLY A 59 -10.15 5.85 9.33
CA GLY A 59 -9.94 6.73 10.49
C GLY A 59 -8.60 6.50 11.20
N MET A 60 -7.59 6.03 10.47
CA MET A 60 -6.22 5.79 10.94
C MET A 60 -5.30 6.99 10.72
N LEU A 61 -5.73 7.92 9.87
CA LEU A 61 -5.12 9.22 9.63
C LEU A 61 -6.20 10.29 9.87
N GLU A 62 -5.79 11.44 10.39
CA GLU A 62 -6.64 12.62 10.46
C GLU A 62 -6.33 13.51 9.25
N ASP A 63 -7.37 14.07 8.62
CA ASP A 63 -7.19 15.12 7.62
C ASP A 63 -6.49 16.30 8.28
N LEU A 64 -5.27 16.62 7.83
CA LEU A 64 -4.55 17.81 8.30
C LEU A 64 -5.19 19.04 7.65
N GLU A 65 -6.15 19.66 8.34
CA GLU A 65 -6.74 20.97 8.00
C GLU A 65 -5.73 22.13 8.09
#